data_AF-A0A350MLB5-F1
#
_entry.id   AF-A0A350MLB5-F1
#
_cell.length_a   1.000
_cell.length_b   1.000
_cell.length_c   1.000
_cell.angle_alpha   90.00
_cell.angle_beta   90.00
_cell.angle_gamma   90.00
#
_symmetry.space_group_name_H-M   'P 1'
#
loop_
_entity.id
_entity.type
_entity.pdbx_description
1 polymer ?
#
loop_
_entity_poly.entity_id
_entity_poly.type
_entity_poly.pdbx_seq_one_letter_code
_entity_poly.pdbx_strand_id
1 'polypeptide(L)'
;MVLIETKIFTGHGAKVIASFYEGGRVSCEFYESSRTKKPKRYFYNDYEHFSKTKTRFFENREKIEIAKKKHRDEEKIRKSELKVLIKIGTILVDSWGYEQTNVDAYQVISVKGVRVTVRKISTKVVKETGFMSENVEPVKDDFTSEPFEKRIGVRGVSFGHGSSDIWDEKRSYHSSHYA
;
A
#
# COMPACT_ATOMS: atom_id res chain seq x y z
N MET A 1 0.16 16.41 47.39
CA MET A 1 0.14 15.16 46.59
C MET A 1 1.54 14.60 46.66
N VAL A 2 1.77 13.56 47.45
CA VAL A 2 3.09 12.98 47.67
C VAL A 2 3.32 11.87 46.65
N LEU A 3 4.44 11.95 45.91
CA LEU A 3 4.87 10.92 44.97
C LEU A 3 5.46 9.75 45.76
N ILE A 4 4.95 8.54 45.51
CA ILE A 4 5.44 7.30 46.14
C ILE A 4 6.55 6.71 45.27
N GLU A 5 6.26 6.45 44.00
CA GLU A 5 7.21 5.81 43.09
C GLU A 5 6.91 6.16 41.63
N THR A 6 7.92 6.00 40.76
CA THR A 6 7.78 6.06 39.31
C THR A 6 8.29 4.77 38.69
N LYS A 7 7.47 4.14 37.84
CA LYS A 7 7.82 2.91 37.11
C LYS A 7 7.79 3.14 35.61
N ILE A 8 8.72 2.49 34.92
CA ILE A 8 8.79 2.48 33.45
C ILE A 8 8.45 1.08 32.96
N PHE A 9 7.50 0.99 32.05
CA PHE A 9 7.12 -0.24 31.37
C PHE A 9 7.52 -0.14 29.90
N THR A 10 8.10 -1.18 29.33
CA THR A 10 8.53 -1.22 27.93
C THR A 10 8.07 -2.50 27.26
N GLY A 11 7.70 -2.41 25.98
CA GLY A 11 7.27 -3.56 25.19
C GLY A 11 6.92 -3.15 23.77
N HIS A 12 7.19 -4.02 22.78
CA HIS A 12 6.86 -3.80 21.37
C HIS A 12 7.33 -2.43 20.82
N GLY A 13 8.54 -2.02 21.24
CA GLY A 13 9.16 -0.73 20.89
C GLY A 13 8.50 0.50 21.52
N ALA A 14 7.48 0.32 22.35
CA ALA A 14 6.74 1.35 23.08
C ALA A 14 7.14 1.41 24.56
N LYS A 15 6.81 2.53 25.21
CA LYS A 15 7.13 2.79 26.63
C LYS A 15 5.97 3.46 27.34
N VAL A 16 5.72 3.11 28.60
CA VAL A 16 4.79 3.80 29.49
C VAL A 16 5.55 4.20 30.75
N ILE A 17 5.55 5.48 31.08
CA ILE A 17 6.09 5.99 32.35
C ILE A 17 4.88 6.25 33.25
N ALA A 18 4.87 5.73 34.48
CA ALA A 18 3.79 5.93 35.42
C ALA A 18 4.33 6.36 36.79
N SER A 19 3.78 7.45 37.32
CA SER A 19 4.08 8.01 38.63
C SER A 19 2.88 7.81 39.55
N PHE A 20 3.11 7.16 40.69
CA PHE A 20 2.10 6.75 41.66
C PHE A 20 2.14 7.68 42.87
N TYR A 21 0.98 8.14 43.32
CA TYR A 21 0.85 9.10 44.41
C TYR A 21 0.02 8.52 45.56
N GLU A 22 0.19 9.09 46.75
CA GLU A 22 -0.67 8.81 47.90
C GLU A 22 -2.16 9.05 47.55
N GLY A 23 -3.03 8.17 48.05
CA GLY A 23 -4.46 8.17 47.72
C GLY A 23 -4.83 7.49 46.39
N GLY A 24 -3.92 6.68 45.81
CA GLY A 24 -4.22 5.79 44.68
C GLY A 24 -4.15 6.43 43.29
N ARG A 25 -3.82 7.72 43.20
CA ARG A 25 -3.70 8.43 41.92
C ARG A 25 -2.46 8.00 41.14
N VAL A 26 -2.62 7.89 39.82
CA VAL A 26 -1.54 7.56 38.88
C VAL A 26 -1.51 8.57 37.74
N SER A 27 -0.37 9.21 37.53
CA SER A 27 -0.08 10.00 36.32
C SER A 27 0.76 9.16 35.38
N CYS A 28 0.46 9.16 34.09
CA CYS A 28 1.20 8.34 33.15
C CYS A 28 1.38 8.97 31.78
N GLU A 29 2.48 8.61 31.13
CA GLU A 29 2.91 9.05 29.83
C GLU A 29 3.12 7.84 28.91
N PHE A 30 2.33 7.74 27.86
CA PHE A 30 2.40 6.67 26.87
C PHE A 30 3.16 7.14 25.63
N TYR A 31 4.24 6.43 25.34
CA TYR A 31 5.10 6.62 24.17
C TYR A 31 4.88 5.46 23.21
N GLU A 32 4.33 5.75 22.04
CA GLU A 32 4.06 4.74 21.00
C GLU A 32 5.34 4.15 20.40
N SER A 33 6.46 4.86 20.48
CA SER A 33 7.77 4.40 20.05
C SER A 33 8.89 5.15 20.79
N SER A 34 10.12 4.63 20.72
CA SER A 34 11.33 5.35 21.16
C SER A 34 11.54 6.70 20.46
N ARG A 35 10.90 6.92 19.30
CA ARG A 35 10.97 8.18 18.53
C ARG A 35 9.85 9.16 18.85
N THR A 36 8.88 8.76 19.68
CA THR A 36 7.74 9.62 20.02
C THR A 36 8.19 10.78 20.91
N LYS A 37 8.13 12.01 20.38
CA LYS A 37 8.54 13.22 21.11
C LYS A 37 7.47 13.72 22.09
N LYS A 38 6.19 13.55 21.75
CA LYS A 38 5.04 13.99 22.56
C LYS A 38 4.26 12.76 23.02
N PRO A 39 4.37 12.34 24.29
CA PRO A 39 3.60 11.21 24.79
C PRO A 39 2.12 11.58 24.97
N LYS A 40 1.25 10.59 24.95
CA LYS A 40 -0.13 10.75 25.41
C LYS A 40 -0.12 10.68 26.93
N ARG A 41 -0.65 11.71 27.57
CA ARG A 41 -0.69 11.83 29.03
C ARG A 41 -2.08 11.50 29.55
N TYR A 42 -2.16 10.69 30.59
CA TYR A 42 -3.41 10.36 31.26
C TYR A 42 -3.23 10.42 32.77
N PHE A 43 -4.35 10.56 33.47
CA PHE A 43 -4.43 10.51 34.92
C PHE A 43 -5.52 9.53 35.31
N TYR A 44 -5.24 8.70 36.30
CA TYR A 44 -6.16 7.72 36.84
C TYR A 44 -6.27 7.90 38.36
N ASN A 45 -7.46 7.67 38.90
CA ASN A 45 -7.68 7.73 40.35
C ASN A 45 -7.48 6.38 41.05
N ASP A 46 -7.33 5.31 40.27
CA ASP A 46 -7.15 3.94 40.77
C ASP A 46 -6.15 3.17 39.89
N TYR A 47 -5.45 2.23 40.53
CA TYR A 47 -4.43 1.38 39.93
C TYR A 47 -5.02 0.39 38.93
N GLU A 48 -6.21 -0.14 39.17
CA GLU A 48 -6.79 -1.18 38.33
C GLU A 48 -7.07 -0.64 36.91
N HIS A 49 -7.62 0.57 36.83
CA HIS A 49 -7.90 1.22 35.55
C HIS A 49 -6.62 1.56 34.77
N PHE A 50 -5.57 2.02 35.48
CA PHE A 50 -4.25 2.20 34.88
C PHE A 50 -3.70 0.87 34.33
N SER A 51 -3.76 -0.19 35.14
CA SER A 51 -3.26 -1.52 34.77
C SER A 51 -3.95 -2.05 33.52
N LYS A 52 -5.30 -1.98 33.46
CA LYS A 52 -6.10 -2.36 32.28
C LYS A 52 -5.70 -1.56 31.03
N THR A 53 -5.52 -0.24 31.16
CA THR A 53 -5.16 0.61 30.01
C THR A 53 -3.74 0.34 29.52
N LYS A 54 -2.80 0.13 30.45
CA LYS A 54 -1.41 -0.25 30.15
C LYS A 54 -1.35 -1.57 29.40
N THR A 55 -2.07 -2.59 29.85
CA THR A 55 -2.11 -3.90 29.18
C THR A 55 -2.67 -3.77 27.78
N ARG A 56 -3.85 -3.14 27.62
CA ARG A 56 -4.46 -2.89 26.31
C ARG A 56 -3.53 -2.11 25.37
N PHE A 57 -2.78 -1.15 25.90
CA PHE A 57 -1.80 -0.41 25.12
C PHE A 57 -0.74 -1.34 24.51
N PHE A 58 -0.08 -2.18 25.31
CA PHE A 58 0.96 -3.09 24.80
C PHE A 58 0.39 -4.18 23.88
N GLU A 59 -0.78 -4.74 24.19
CA GLU A 59 -1.46 -5.70 23.30
C GLU A 59 -1.75 -5.09 21.91
N ASN A 60 -2.22 -3.84 21.88
CA ASN A 60 -2.43 -3.14 20.62
C ASN A 60 -1.12 -2.94 19.86
N ARG A 61 0.00 -2.68 20.57
CA ARG A 61 1.31 -2.56 19.95
C ARG A 61 1.78 -3.88 19.33
N GLU A 62 1.61 -4.98 20.05
CA GLU A 62 1.90 -6.32 19.55
C GLU A 62 1.10 -6.62 18.28
N LYS A 63 -0.22 -6.40 18.31
CA LYS A 63 -1.09 -6.60 17.14
C LYS A 63 -0.64 -5.80 15.93
N ILE A 64 -0.27 -4.53 16.13
CA ILE A 64 0.24 -3.67 15.06
C ILE A 64 1.58 -4.21 14.51
N GLU A 65 2.47 -4.69 15.37
CA GLU A 65 3.76 -5.24 14.96
C GLU A 65 3.60 -6.52 14.13
N ILE A 66 2.75 -7.44 14.58
CA ILE A 66 2.40 -8.67 13.86
C ILE A 66 1.78 -8.33 12.50
N ALA A 67 0.79 -7.43 12.46
CA ALA A 67 0.13 -7.03 11.23
C ALA A 67 1.12 -6.39 10.24
N LYS A 68 2.03 -5.52 10.71
CA LYS A 68 3.09 -4.93 9.87
C LYS A 68 4.08 -5.97 9.35
N LYS A 69 4.43 -6.98 10.15
CA LYS A 69 5.30 -8.07 9.71
C LYS A 69 4.61 -8.88 8.61
N LYS A 70 3.36 -9.32 8.85
CA LYS A 70 2.55 -10.05 7.88
C LYS A 70 2.41 -9.29 6.57
N HIS A 71 2.02 -8.01 6.60
CA HIS A 71 1.89 -7.19 5.40
C HIS A 71 3.20 -7.08 4.62
N ARG A 72 4.33 -6.86 5.29
CA ARG A 72 5.65 -6.80 4.62
C ARG A 72 6.03 -8.11 3.95
N ASP A 73 5.69 -9.24 4.56
CA ASP A 73 6.00 -10.55 4.01
C ASP A 73 5.08 -10.88 2.82
N GLU A 74 3.78 -10.53 2.90
CA GLU A 74 2.84 -10.60 1.77
C GLU A 74 3.27 -9.71 0.59
N GLU A 75 3.72 -8.48 0.86
CA GLU A 75 4.23 -7.57 -0.18
C GLU A 75 5.46 -8.13 -0.89
N LYS A 76 6.37 -8.79 -0.17
CA LYS A 76 7.55 -9.44 -0.77
C LYS A 76 7.14 -10.60 -1.66
N ILE A 77 6.22 -11.45 -1.19
CA ILE A 77 5.71 -12.60 -1.94
C ILE A 77 5.07 -12.09 -3.25
N ARG A 78 4.10 -11.19 -3.15
CA ARG A 78 3.40 -10.62 -4.32
C ARG A 78 4.34 -9.94 -5.29
N LYS A 79 5.32 -9.17 -4.80
CA LYS A 79 6.32 -8.54 -5.66
C LYS A 79 7.22 -9.57 -6.35
N SER A 80 7.55 -10.67 -5.69
CA SER A 80 8.33 -11.76 -6.29
C SER A 80 7.54 -12.51 -7.36
N GLU A 81 6.24 -12.76 -7.14
CA GLU A 81 5.33 -13.35 -8.13
C GLU A 81 5.23 -12.47 -9.37
N LEU A 82 4.97 -11.17 -9.19
CA LEU A 82 4.90 -10.21 -10.30
C LEU A 82 6.20 -10.11 -11.08
N LYS A 83 7.35 -10.21 -10.40
CA LYS A 83 8.66 -10.24 -11.07
C LYS A 83 8.82 -11.47 -11.97
N VAL A 84 8.22 -12.60 -11.61
CA VAL A 84 8.24 -13.82 -12.43
C VAL A 84 7.24 -13.71 -13.59
N LEU A 85 6.07 -13.09 -13.38
CA LEU A 85 5.02 -12.94 -14.39
C LEU A 85 5.37 -11.91 -15.46
N ILE A 86 5.96 -10.78 -15.08
CA ILE A 86 6.30 -9.69 -16.01
C ILE A 86 7.62 -10.01 -16.70
N LYS A 87 7.53 -10.43 -17.96
CA LYS A 87 8.65 -10.79 -18.83
C LYS A 87 8.67 -9.90 -20.07
N ILE A 88 9.72 -10.04 -20.86
CA ILE A 88 9.77 -9.42 -22.19
C ILE A 88 8.58 -9.93 -23.01
N GLY A 89 7.87 -9.03 -23.68
CA GLY A 89 6.66 -9.30 -24.44
C GLY A 89 5.37 -9.23 -23.63
N THR A 90 5.43 -9.15 -22.29
CA THR A 90 4.23 -8.95 -21.48
C THR A 90 3.58 -7.60 -21.81
N ILE A 91 2.26 -7.63 -22.03
CA ILE A 91 1.47 -6.42 -22.25
C ILE A 91 0.80 -6.02 -20.93
N LEU A 92 0.90 -4.73 -20.63
CA LEU A 92 0.39 -4.07 -19.45
C LEU A 92 -0.65 -3.05 -19.89
N VAL A 93 -1.83 -3.09 -19.31
CA VAL A 93 -2.94 -2.19 -19.68
C VAL A 93 -3.30 -1.33 -18.47
N ASP A 94 -3.27 -0.02 -18.66
CA ASP A 94 -3.71 0.97 -17.69
C ASP A 94 -5.02 1.57 -18.17
N SER A 95 -6.10 1.33 -17.42
CA SER A 95 -7.40 1.93 -17.70
C SER A 95 -7.69 2.99 -16.64
N TRP A 96 -7.94 4.20 -17.09
CA TRP A 96 -8.09 5.35 -16.22
C TRP A 96 -9.14 6.30 -16.76
N GLY A 97 -9.73 7.08 -15.86
CA GLY A 97 -10.84 7.91 -16.23
C GLY A 97 -11.44 8.67 -15.08
N TYR A 98 -11.88 9.89 -15.35
CA TYR A 98 -12.73 10.63 -14.42
C TYR A 98 -14.17 10.65 -14.92
N GLU A 99 -14.41 11.34 -16.04
CA GLU A 99 -15.70 11.33 -16.74
C GLU A 99 -15.73 10.34 -17.92
N GLN A 100 -14.55 9.90 -18.36
CA GLN A 100 -14.31 9.11 -19.57
C GLN A 100 -13.36 7.96 -19.24
N THR A 101 -13.56 6.76 -19.79
CA THR A 101 -12.59 5.66 -19.63
C THR A 101 -11.61 5.63 -20.80
N ASN A 102 -10.35 5.96 -20.54
CA ASN A 102 -9.24 5.80 -21.45
C ASN A 102 -8.49 4.49 -21.14
N VAL A 103 -7.95 3.87 -22.19
CA VAL A 103 -7.19 2.63 -22.09
C VAL A 103 -5.84 2.85 -22.77
N ASP A 104 -4.78 2.83 -21.98
CA ASP A 104 -3.40 2.86 -22.48
C ASP A 104 -2.77 1.47 -22.35
N ALA A 105 -2.15 1.00 -23.43
CA ALA A 105 -1.45 -0.28 -23.45
C ALA A 105 0.06 -0.09 -23.62
N TYR A 106 0.83 -0.92 -22.92
CA TYR A 106 2.28 -0.88 -22.91
C TYR A 106 2.86 -2.28 -23.01
N GLN A 107 3.84 -2.48 -23.88
CA GLN A 107 4.55 -3.74 -23.98
C GLN A 107 5.92 -3.64 -23.32
N VAL A 108 6.27 -4.65 -22.53
CA VAL A 108 7.58 -4.79 -21.90
C VAL A 108 8.59 -5.23 -22.96
N ILE A 109 9.59 -4.41 -23.23
CA ILE A 109 10.65 -4.72 -24.20
C ILE A 109 11.94 -5.20 -23.53
N SER A 110 12.15 -4.89 -22.24
CA SER A 110 13.31 -5.35 -21.48
C SER A 110 12.98 -5.48 -20.00
N VAL A 111 13.67 -6.41 -19.31
CA VAL A 111 13.55 -6.61 -17.86
C VAL A 111 14.93 -6.67 -17.22
N LYS A 112 15.20 -5.80 -16.25
CA LYS A 112 16.43 -5.77 -15.45
C LYS A 112 16.09 -5.76 -13.96
N GLY A 113 15.97 -6.96 -13.39
CA GLY A 113 15.66 -7.13 -11.98
C GLY A 113 14.24 -6.66 -11.65
N VAL A 114 14.12 -5.48 -11.02
CA VAL A 114 12.81 -4.86 -10.69
C VAL A 114 12.46 -3.70 -11.63
N ARG A 115 13.37 -3.33 -12.53
CA ARG A 115 13.13 -2.30 -13.54
C ARG A 115 12.74 -2.98 -14.84
N VAL A 116 11.79 -2.38 -15.53
CA VAL A 116 11.31 -2.82 -16.84
C VAL A 116 11.36 -1.64 -17.78
N THR A 117 11.77 -1.88 -19.01
CA THR A 117 11.61 -0.91 -20.09
C THR A 117 10.33 -1.25 -20.83
N VAL A 118 9.45 -0.28 -20.94
CA VAL A 118 8.13 -0.42 -21.56
C VAL A 118 7.99 0.59 -22.68
N ARG A 119 7.15 0.26 -23.65
CA ARG A 119 6.85 1.13 -24.78
C ARG A 119 5.34 1.10 -25.02
N LYS A 120 4.73 2.27 -25.24
CA LYS A 120 3.30 2.35 -25.52
C LYS A 120 3.02 1.64 -26.84
N ILE A 121 1.94 0.88 -26.88
CA ILE A 121 1.41 0.23 -28.09
C ILE A 121 0.02 0.75 -28.40
N SER A 122 -0.39 0.61 -29.66
CA SER A 122 -1.75 0.98 -30.07
C SER A 122 -2.78 -0.01 -29.50
N THR A 123 -4.05 0.40 -29.55
CA THR A 123 -5.19 -0.45 -29.26
C THR A 123 -6.09 -0.49 -30.49
N LYS A 124 -6.67 -1.65 -30.77
CA LYS A 124 -7.67 -1.83 -31.82
C LYS A 124 -9.06 -1.97 -31.21
N VAL A 125 -10.06 -1.46 -31.90
CA VAL A 125 -11.47 -1.65 -31.55
C VAL A 125 -11.88 -3.07 -31.93
N VAL A 126 -12.44 -3.82 -30.97
CA VAL A 126 -12.95 -5.18 -31.20
C VAL A 126 -14.47 -5.28 -31.14
N LYS A 127 -15.11 -4.33 -30.46
CA LYS A 127 -16.57 -4.26 -30.40
C LYS A 127 -17.02 -2.85 -30.10
N GLU A 128 -17.92 -2.31 -30.90
CA GLU A 128 -18.65 -1.09 -30.57
C GLU A 128 -19.77 -1.46 -29.58
N THR A 129 -19.81 -0.77 -28.44
CA THR A 129 -20.78 -1.05 -27.36
C THR A 129 -21.87 0.01 -27.27
N GLY A 130 -21.67 1.18 -27.88
CA GLY A 130 -22.65 2.26 -27.95
C GLY A 130 -22.13 3.50 -28.67
N PHE A 131 -22.89 4.59 -28.60
CA PHE A 131 -22.46 5.88 -29.16
C PHE A 131 -21.23 6.39 -28.38
N MET A 132 -20.10 6.55 -29.09
CA MET A 132 -18.79 6.90 -28.50
C MET A 132 -18.34 5.95 -27.38
N SER A 133 -18.69 4.66 -27.44
CA SER A 133 -18.23 3.64 -26.50
C SER A 133 -17.84 2.36 -27.22
N GLU A 134 -16.69 1.84 -26.86
CA GLU A 134 -16.05 0.73 -27.56
C GLU A 134 -15.27 -0.16 -26.59
N ASN A 135 -15.09 -1.41 -26.98
CA ASN A 135 -14.14 -2.31 -26.34
C ASN A 135 -12.89 -2.39 -27.21
N VAL A 136 -11.74 -2.22 -26.58
CA VAL A 136 -10.44 -2.22 -27.23
C VAL A 136 -9.56 -3.35 -26.73
N GLU A 137 -8.68 -3.82 -27.61
CA GLU A 137 -7.61 -4.77 -27.32
C GLU A 137 -6.25 -4.17 -27.69
N PRO A 138 -5.20 -4.41 -26.90
CA PRO A 138 -3.85 -3.98 -27.26
C PRO A 138 -3.35 -4.72 -28.50
N VAL A 139 -2.65 -4.00 -29.38
CA VAL A 139 -2.01 -4.57 -30.57
C VAL A 139 -0.53 -4.81 -30.26
N LYS A 140 -0.15 -6.08 -30.13
CA LYS A 140 1.22 -6.48 -29.84
C LYS A 140 2.18 -5.98 -30.93
N ASP A 141 3.35 -5.50 -30.51
CA ASP A 141 4.45 -4.98 -31.33
C ASP A 141 4.15 -3.70 -32.13
N ASP A 142 2.94 -3.13 -32.04
CA ASP A 142 2.57 -1.88 -32.71
C ASP A 142 2.88 -0.65 -31.85
N PHE A 143 4.16 -0.29 -31.80
CA PHE A 143 4.67 0.72 -30.89
C PHE A 143 4.40 2.17 -31.32
N THR A 144 3.85 2.97 -30.40
CA THR A 144 3.40 4.36 -30.66
C THR A 144 4.19 5.44 -29.91
N SER A 145 5.04 5.08 -28.95
CA SER A 145 5.87 6.03 -28.20
C SER A 145 7.34 5.66 -28.22
N GLU A 146 8.22 6.50 -27.68
CA GLU A 146 9.58 6.07 -27.31
C GLU A 146 9.55 5.14 -26.07
N PRO A 147 10.56 4.28 -25.89
CA PRO A 147 10.67 3.42 -24.72
C PRO A 147 11.07 4.22 -23.46
N PHE A 148 10.50 3.85 -22.31
CA PHE A 148 10.85 4.45 -21.02
C PHE A 148 10.91 3.41 -19.90
N GLU A 149 11.62 3.75 -18.82
CA GLU A 149 11.77 2.85 -17.66
C GLU A 149 10.65 3.00 -16.64
N LYS A 150 10.21 1.88 -16.10
CA LYS A 150 9.33 1.79 -14.93
C LYS A 150 9.82 0.72 -13.95
N ARG A 151 9.26 0.74 -12.75
CA ARG A 151 9.58 -0.21 -11.68
C ARG A 151 8.38 -1.08 -11.35
N ILE A 152 8.62 -2.38 -11.16
CA ILE A 152 7.62 -3.31 -10.64
C ILE A 152 7.40 -3.01 -9.14
N GLY A 153 6.18 -2.56 -8.83
CA GLY A 153 5.68 -2.36 -7.49
C GLY A 153 4.96 -3.59 -6.94
N VAL A 154 4.36 -3.45 -5.75
CA VAL A 154 3.56 -4.52 -5.12
C VAL A 154 2.29 -4.80 -5.92
N ARG A 155 1.71 -3.78 -6.59
CA ARG A 155 0.47 -3.90 -7.35
C ARG A 155 0.70 -4.05 -8.86
N GLY A 156 1.95 -4.20 -9.31
CA GLY A 156 2.30 -4.17 -10.73
C GLY A 156 3.08 -2.91 -11.11
N VAL A 157 3.01 -2.54 -12.38
CA VAL A 157 3.68 -1.34 -12.91
C VAL A 157 2.69 -0.18 -12.91
N SER A 158 3.13 1.02 -12.51
CA SER A 158 2.27 2.20 -12.43
C SER A 158 2.63 3.25 -13.48
N PHE A 159 1.60 3.74 -14.18
CA PHE A 159 1.73 4.71 -15.26
C PHE A 159 1.26 6.12 -14.91
N GLY A 160 0.62 6.31 -13.75
CA GLY A 160 0.23 7.63 -13.23
C GLY A 160 -1.15 7.63 -12.58
N HIS A 161 -2.06 6.77 -13.04
CA HIS A 161 -3.45 6.74 -12.60
C HIS A 161 -3.82 5.52 -11.74
N GLY A 162 -2.89 4.58 -11.61
CA GLY A 162 -3.10 3.35 -10.88
C GLY A 162 -2.00 2.34 -11.14
N SER A 163 -2.32 1.07 -10.97
CA SER A 163 -1.51 -0.06 -11.42
C SER A 163 -2.11 -0.64 -12.68
N SER A 164 -1.26 -1.01 -13.62
CA SER A 164 -1.66 -1.71 -14.83
C SER A 164 -2.00 -3.18 -14.56
N ASP A 165 -3.00 -3.68 -15.27
CA ASP A 165 -3.28 -5.11 -15.36
C ASP A 165 -2.32 -5.79 -16.34
N ILE A 166 -1.95 -7.03 -16.06
CA ILE A 166 -1.28 -7.90 -17.03
C ILE A 166 -2.35 -8.43 -17.99
N TRP A 167 -2.17 -8.20 -19.29
CA TRP A 167 -3.11 -8.67 -20.29
C TRP A 167 -2.97 -10.18 -20.54
N ASP A 168 -4.10 -10.88 -20.59
CA ASP A 168 -4.22 -12.34 -20.73
C ASP A 168 -4.49 -12.78 -22.19
N GLU A 169 -4.17 -11.92 -23.16
CA GLU A 169 -4.35 -12.10 -24.61
C GLU A 169 -5.80 -12.25 -25.09
N LYS A 170 -6.78 -12.28 -24.17
CA LYS A 170 -8.20 -12.53 -24.48
C LYS A 170 -9.15 -11.48 -23.93
N ARG A 171 -8.69 -10.66 -22.99
CA ARG A 171 -9.50 -9.62 -22.37
C ARG A 171 -9.59 -8.39 -23.25
N SER A 172 -10.81 -7.89 -23.45
CA SER A 172 -11.04 -6.55 -24.00
C SER A 172 -11.34 -5.57 -22.87
N TYR A 173 -11.04 -4.29 -23.11
CA TYR A 173 -11.18 -3.21 -22.15
C TYR A 173 -12.16 -2.16 -22.66
N HIS A 174 -13.08 -1.72 -21.81
CA HIS A 174 -14.05 -0.69 -22.17
C HIS A 174 -13.37 0.68 -22.24
N SER A 175 -13.60 1.38 -23.34
CA SER A 175 -13.17 2.74 -23.62
C SER A 175 -14.40 3.56 -24.00
N SER A 176 -14.49 4.80 -23.53
CA SER A 176 -15.57 5.73 -23.89
C SER A 176 -14.99 7.07 -24.30
N HIS A 177 -15.61 7.81 -25.22
CA HIS A 177 -15.12 9.09 -25.72
C HIS A 177 -16.22 10.16 -25.78
N TYR A 178 -15.84 11.45 -25.81
CA TYR A 178 -16.82 12.54 -26.01
C TYR A 178 -17.28 12.59 -27.47
N ALA A 179 -18.47 13.14 -27.68
CA ALA A 179 -19.08 13.35 -28.99
C ALA A 179 -18.49 14.54 -29.75
#